data_AF-A0A5A7MQI1-F1
#
_entry.id   AF-A0A5A7MQI1-F1
#
_cell.length_a   1.000
_cell.length_b   1.000
_cell.length_c   1.000
_cell.angle_alpha   90.00
_cell.angle_beta   90.00
_cell.angle_gamma   90.00
#
_symmetry.space_group_name_H-M   'P 1'
#
loop_
_entity.id
_entity.type
_entity.pdbx_description
1 polymer ?
#
loop_
_entity_poly.entity_id
_entity_poly.type
_entity_poly.pdbx_seq_one_letter_code
_entity_poly.pdbx_strand_id
1 'polypeptide(L)'
;MSTEPTSDHIVETPFDTALSERYLAYALSTIMSRSLPDVRDGLKPVHRRLLYAMRLLKLDPGTGYKKCARVVGDVIGKYHPHGDQAVYDALVRLAQHFAVRYPLIDGQGNFGNVDGDNPAAMRYTEARMTAIAATLMEGLDEDAVDFRRTYDGEEEEPVVFPGAFPNLLANGAAGIAVGMATSIPPHNAGELIDALQLLIEARLGRRGPVTDEELVDRVPGPDFPTGGIIVESRESIAQAYRTGRGAFRTRARWEREDIGHGTWQIVVTEIPYQVAKSKLIEKIAELINDKKLPILADVRDESTEDIRLVLEPKSRNVEPQILMESLFKLTDLEVRASLNLNVIDLDGAPRVLSLGQALEAFLDHQLDVLKRRTRYRLEKIAHRLEVLDGYLKAYLNLDEVIRIIREEDHPKAELMRTFSLNDVQAEAILNMRLRSLRKLEEMEIRTEHEKLSAEQAQLNGLLASSERQWISVGEKLSGIKDRFGSDTIEGRRRSGFGEAPILDVVPMEAMIEREPVTVVCSRRGWLRALKGHMRPIAY
;
A
#
# COMPACT_ATOMS: atom_id res chain seq x y z
N MET A 1 25.07 39.15 -53.07
CA MET A 1 23.77 38.47 -53.31
C MET A 1 23.54 37.57 -52.12
N SER A 2 22.52 37.92 -51.35
CA SER A 2 22.13 37.33 -50.08
C SER A 2 21.61 35.92 -50.31
N THR A 3 22.19 34.92 -49.64
CA THR A 3 21.64 33.57 -49.57
C THR A 3 20.63 33.54 -48.44
N GLU A 4 19.35 33.51 -48.81
CA GLU A 4 18.23 33.31 -47.88
C GLU A 4 18.35 31.95 -47.17
N PRO A 5 17.97 31.87 -45.87
CA PRO A 5 17.89 30.60 -45.17
C PRO A 5 16.75 29.76 -45.79
N THR A 6 17.07 28.55 -46.23
CA THR A 6 16.11 27.57 -46.74
C THR A 6 15.05 27.26 -45.67
N SER A 7 13.80 27.33 -46.10
CA SER A 7 12.56 27.28 -45.32
C SER A 7 12.44 26.15 -44.30
N ASP A 8 11.75 26.46 -43.21
CA ASP A 8 11.10 25.54 -42.26
C ASP A 8 10.58 24.26 -42.94
N HIS A 9 11.05 23.10 -42.48
CA HIS A 9 10.49 21.80 -42.85
C HIS A 9 9.08 21.66 -42.24
N ILE A 10 8.06 22.18 -42.94
CA ILE A 10 6.65 21.97 -42.59
C ILE A 10 6.22 20.60 -43.12
N VAL A 11 5.88 19.69 -42.21
CA VAL A 11 5.32 18.37 -42.54
C VAL A 11 3.81 18.43 -42.42
N GLU A 12 3.10 18.44 -43.56
CA GLU A 12 1.65 18.33 -43.57
C GLU A 12 1.22 16.98 -42.97
N THR A 13 0.39 17.02 -41.92
CA THR A 13 -0.11 15.81 -41.26
C THR A 13 -1.63 15.87 -41.22
N PRO A 14 -2.35 14.83 -41.70
CA PRO A 14 -3.80 14.75 -41.58
C PRO A 14 -4.25 14.89 -40.12
N PHE A 15 -5.28 15.71 -39.88
CA PHE A 15 -5.74 16.03 -38.52
C PHE A 15 -6.20 14.79 -37.75
N ASP A 16 -6.90 13.87 -38.41
CA ASP A 16 -7.39 12.61 -37.85
C ASP A 16 -6.25 11.71 -37.37
N THR A 17 -5.18 11.62 -38.18
CA THR A 17 -3.96 10.86 -37.84
C THR A 17 -3.24 11.51 -36.67
N ALA A 18 -2.98 12.82 -36.76
CA ALA A 18 -2.31 13.56 -35.69
C ALA A 18 -3.07 13.50 -34.35
N LEU A 19 -4.41 13.62 -34.39
CA LEU A 19 -5.25 13.53 -33.20
C LEU A 19 -5.19 12.12 -32.61
N SER A 20 -5.35 11.08 -33.43
CA SER A 20 -5.36 9.68 -32.98
C SER A 20 -4.02 9.27 -32.35
N GLU A 21 -2.90 9.60 -33.00
CA GLU A 21 -1.56 9.28 -32.50
C GLU A 21 -1.24 10.00 -31.19
N ARG A 22 -1.49 11.32 -31.13
CA ARG A 22 -1.20 12.12 -29.93
C ARG A 22 -2.10 11.74 -28.77
N TYR A 23 -3.39 11.50 -29.02
CA TYR A 23 -4.32 11.06 -28.01
C TYR A 23 -3.96 9.67 -27.48
N LEU A 24 -3.62 8.72 -28.37
CA LEU A 24 -3.22 7.37 -27.97
C LEU A 24 -1.93 7.40 -27.14
N ALA A 25 -0.92 8.16 -27.56
CA ALA A 25 0.33 8.31 -26.81
C ALA A 25 0.10 8.88 -25.40
N TYR A 26 -0.73 9.92 -25.29
CA TYR A 26 -1.11 10.49 -24.00
C TYR A 26 -1.92 9.52 -23.13
N ALA A 27 -2.87 8.80 -23.73
CA ALA A 27 -3.70 7.82 -23.04
C ALA A 27 -2.85 6.67 -22.48
N LEU A 28 -2.01 6.06 -23.31
CA LEU A 28 -1.10 4.98 -22.91
C LEU A 28 -0.14 5.43 -21.82
N SER A 29 0.48 6.61 -21.95
CA SER A 29 1.37 7.16 -20.93
C SER A 29 0.64 7.34 -19.59
N THR A 30 -0.58 7.87 -19.61
CA THR A 30 -1.38 8.10 -18.40
C THR A 30 -1.81 6.79 -17.73
N ILE A 31 -2.19 5.79 -18.53
CA ILE A 31 -2.61 4.46 -18.04
C ILE A 31 -1.40 3.74 -17.41
N MET A 32 -0.32 3.59 -18.17
CA MET A 32 0.83 2.74 -17.83
C MET A 32 1.79 3.36 -16.84
N SER A 33 1.98 4.68 -16.90
CA SER A 33 3.07 5.37 -16.20
C SER A 33 2.59 6.39 -15.17
N ARG A 34 1.29 6.44 -14.86
CA ARG A 34 0.76 7.42 -13.90
C ARG A 34 -0.36 6.90 -13.01
N SER A 35 -1.47 6.46 -13.60
CA SER A 35 -2.73 6.39 -12.86
C SER A 35 -3.05 5.04 -12.23
N LEU A 36 -2.65 3.93 -12.86
CA LEU A 36 -2.88 2.58 -12.34
C LEU A 36 -1.66 2.05 -11.56
N PRO A 37 -1.88 1.31 -10.46
CA PRO A 37 -0.80 0.59 -9.78
C PRO A 37 -0.42 -0.68 -10.56
N ASP A 38 0.80 -1.16 -10.33
CA ASP A 38 1.25 -2.49 -10.76
C ASP A 38 0.72 -3.57 -9.81
N VAL A 39 0.25 -4.70 -10.34
CA VAL A 39 -0.32 -5.79 -9.52
C VAL A 39 0.69 -6.37 -8.52
N ARG A 40 1.96 -6.35 -8.88
CA ARG A 40 3.05 -7.05 -8.17
C ARG A 40 3.45 -6.36 -6.87
N ASP A 41 3.55 -5.03 -6.88
CA ASP A 41 3.97 -4.23 -5.71
C ASP A 41 2.91 -3.22 -5.25
N GLY A 42 1.82 -3.03 -5.99
CA GLY A 42 0.75 -2.10 -5.65
C GLY A 42 1.12 -0.63 -5.77
N LEU A 43 2.25 -0.29 -6.39
CA LEU A 43 2.75 1.07 -6.46
C LEU A 43 2.51 1.69 -7.83
N LYS A 44 2.19 2.99 -7.81
CA LYS A 44 2.29 3.87 -8.97
C LYS A 44 3.74 4.33 -9.13
N PRO A 45 4.17 4.76 -10.34
CA PRO A 45 5.55 5.19 -10.56
C PRO A 45 6.03 6.29 -9.62
N VAL A 46 5.19 7.28 -9.28
CA VAL A 46 5.57 8.34 -8.32
C VAL A 46 5.89 7.78 -6.93
N HIS A 47 5.10 6.80 -6.44
CA HIS A 47 5.35 6.18 -5.14
C HIS A 47 6.63 5.36 -5.16
N ARG A 48 6.86 4.57 -6.22
CA ARG A 48 8.06 3.74 -6.38
C ARG A 48 9.33 4.59 -6.42
N ARG A 49 9.35 5.63 -7.26
CA ARG A 49 10.47 6.57 -7.38
C ARG A 49 10.76 7.29 -6.08
N LEU A 50 9.71 7.73 -5.38
CA LEU A 50 9.83 8.36 -4.07
C LEU A 50 10.54 7.45 -3.06
N LEU A 51 10.04 6.22 -2.87
CA LEU A 51 10.61 5.27 -1.91
C LEU A 51 12.03 4.85 -2.32
N TYR A 52 12.29 4.67 -3.61
CA TYR A 52 13.62 4.35 -4.13
C TYR A 52 14.63 5.48 -3.87
N ALA A 53 14.26 6.73 -4.13
CA ALA A 53 15.09 7.88 -3.81
C ALA A 53 15.36 8.00 -2.29
N MET A 54 14.34 7.74 -1.45
CA MET A 54 14.51 7.71 0.01
C MET A 54 15.50 6.63 0.45
N ARG A 55 15.46 5.44 -0.17
CA ARG A 55 16.43 4.36 0.06
C ARG A 55 17.85 4.80 -0.29
N LEU A 56 18.07 5.41 -1.45
CA LEU A 56 19.39 5.90 -1.86
C LEU A 56 19.91 7.03 -0.96
N LEU A 57 19.01 7.83 -0.39
CA LEU A 57 19.32 8.83 0.63
C LEU A 57 19.60 8.23 2.02
N LYS A 58 19.57 6.90 2.17
CA LYS A 58 19.76 6.15 3.43
C LYS A 58 18.79 6.58 4.52
N LEU A 59 17.51 6.75 4.14
CA LEU A 59 16.41 7.09 5.05
C LEU A 59 15.76 5.84 5.63
N ASP A 60 16.58 4.89 6.07
CA ASP A 60 16.13 3.62 6.62
C ASP A 60 15.39 3.80 7.95
N PRO A 61 14.56 2.82 8.35
CA PRO A 61 13.92 2.83 9.66
C PRO A 61 14.95 2.98 10.78
N GLY A 62 14.68 3.85 11.75
CA GLY A 62 15.60 4.10 12.87
C GLY A 62 16.71 5.12 12.59
N THR A 63 16.90 5.54 11.34
CA THR A 63 17.79 6.68 11.02
C THR A 63 17.13 8.02 11.34
N GLY A 64 17.91 9.10 11.36
CA GLY A 64 17.40 10.45 11.55
C GLY A 64 16.57 10.93 10.35
N TYR A 65 15.51 11.70 10.62
CA TYR A 65 14.67 12.28 9.59
C TYR A 65 15.46 13.27 8.71
N LYS A 66 15.02 13.45 7.45
CA LYS A 66 15.49 14.53 6.58
C LYS A 66 14.33 15.37 6.10
N LYS A 67 14.62 16.65 5.84
CA LYS A 67 13.67 17.61 5.25
C LYS A 67 13.00 17.03 4.00
N CYS A 68 11.67 17.11 3.95
CA CYS A 68 10.90 16.63 2.79
C CYS A 68 11.32 17.34 1.51
N ALA A 69 11.67 18.63 1.59
CA ALA A 69 12.22 19.39 0.45
C ALA A 69 13.44 18.74 -0.21
N ARG A 70 14.32 18.10 0.59
CA ARG A 70 15.48 17.37 0.05
C ARG A 70 15.06 16.09 -0.66
N VAL A 71 14.14 15.34 -0.07
CA VAL A 71 13.61 14.10 -0.67
C VAL A 71 12.92 14.41 -1.99
N VAL A 72 12.03 15.39 -2.00
CA VAL A 72 11.30 15.83 -3.21
C VAL A 72 12.28 16.31 -4.28
N GLY A 73 13.29 17.11 -3.92
CA GLY A 73 14.33 17.59 -4.83
C GLY A 73 15.09 16.45 -5.53
N ASP A 74 15.53 15.43 -4.79
CA ASP A 74 16.20 14.26 -5.37
C ASP A 74 15.27 13.46 -6.30
N VAL A 75 13.99 13.32 -5.93
CA VAL A 75 13.00 12.60 -6.75
C VAL A 75 12.77 13.31 -8.08
N ILE A 76 12.51 14.62 -8.08
CA ILE A 76 12.25 15.36 -9.32
C ILE A 76 13.49 15.51 -10.18
N GLY A 77 14.66 15.65 -9.56
CA GLY A 77 15.93 15.79 -10.27
C GLY A 77 16.30 14.52 -11.05
N LYS A 78 16.16 13.34 -10.42
CA LYS A 78 16.70 12.09 -10.96
C LYS A 78 15.67 11.16 -11.58
N TYR A 79 14.44 11.13 -11.06
CA TYR A 79 13.50 10.04 -11.36
C TYR A 79 12.15 10.49 -11.92
N HIS A 80 11.59 11.60 -11.43
CA HIS A 80 10.20 11.98 -11.69
C HIS A 80 10.10 13.38 -12.32
N PRO A 81 10.04 13.50 -13.67
CA PRO A 81 10.08 14.78 -14.38
C PRO A 81 8.72 15.52 -14.36
N HIS A 82 8.14 15.68 -13.17
CA HIS A 82 6.86 16.36 -12.92
C HIS A 82 7.00 17.29 -11.70
N GLY A 83 5.96 18.08 -11.43
CA GLY A 83 5.97 19.09 -10.37
C GLY A 83 6.29 18.53 -8.98
N ASP A 84 7.04 19.30 -8.22
CA ASP A 84 7.41 19.04 -6.82
C ASP A 84 6.18 18.81 -5.93
N GLN A 85 5.12 19.60 -6.11
CA GLN A 85 3.88 19.46 -5.34
C GLN A 85 3.28 18.06 -5.45
N ALA A 86 3.25 17.47 -6.65
CA ALA A 86 2.67 16.13 -6.84
C ALA A 86 3.47 15.04 -6.10
N VAL A 87 4.80 15.19 -6.04
CA VAL A 87 5.67 14.29 -5.27
C VAL A 87 5.49 14.51 -3.77
N TYR A 88 5.38 15.76 -3.33
CA TYR A 88 5.16 16.07 -1.93
C TYR A 88 3.79 15.59 -1.43
N ASP A 89 2.72 15.75 -2.20
CA ASP A 89 1.39 15.25 -1.87
C ASP A 89 1.38 13.71 -1.77
N ALA A 90 2.10 13.03 -2.67
CA ALA A 90 2.30 11.59 -2.60
C ALA A 90 3.04 11.18 -1.32
N LEU A 91 4.11 11.90 -0.97
CA LEU A 91 4.88 11.69 0.26
C LEU A 91 4.00 11.86 1.49
N VAL A 92 3.27 12.97 1.56
CA VAL A 92 2.36 13.28 2.68
C VAL A 92 1.31 12.20 2.83
N ARG A 93 0.65 11.80 1.73
CA ARG A 93 -0.38 10.77 1.77
C ARG A 93 0.16 9.44 2.31
N LEU A 94 1.38 9.05 1.93
CA LEU A 94 2.01 7.81 2.39
C LEU A 94 2.44 7.83 3.87
N ALA A 95 2.43 9.01 4.49
CA ALA A 95 2.69 9.21 5.92
C ALA A 95 1.42 9.34 6.78
N GLN A 96 0.26 9.58 6.16
CA GLN A 96 -1.00 9.81 6.88
C GLN A 96 -1.67 8.49 7.31
N HIS A 97 -1.69 8.23 8.62
CA HIS A 97 -2.30 7.04 9.23
C HIS A 97 -3.82 6.90 9.01
N PHE A 98 -4.52 7.99 8.68
CA PHE A 98 -5.94 8.01 8.34
C PHE A 98 -6.21 7.80 6.85
N ALA A 99 -5.19 7.96 5.99
CA ALA A 99 -5.33 7.83 4.54
C ALA A 99 -4.84 6.47 4.02
N VAL A 100 -3.83 5.90 4.67
CA VAL A 100 -3.15 4.66 4.28
C VAL A 100 -3.14 3.70 5.47
N ARG A 101 -3.50 2.43 5.23
CA ARG A 101 -3.66 1.43 6.29
C ARG A 101 -2.33 1.01 6.94
N TYR A 102 -1.27 0.94 6.13
CA TYR A 102 0.10 0.62 6.47
C TYR A 102 1.03 1.70 5.90
N PRO A 103 1.29 2.79 6.65
CA PRO A 103 2.12 3.88 6.19
C PRO A 103 3.50 3.41 5.70
N LEU A 104 3.92 3.94 4.56
CA LEU A 104 5.22 3.65 3.94
C LEU A 104 6.27 4.70 4.34
N ILE A 105 5.80 5.84 4.86
CA ILE A 105 6.63 6.96 5.27
C ILE A 105 6.32 7.29 6.72
N ASP A 106 7.37 7.51 7.50
CA ASP A 106 7.31 8.02 8.86
C ASP A 106 7.64 9.52 8.81
N GLY A 107 6.65 10.35 9.17
CA GLY A 107 6.68 11.80 9.01
C GLY A 107 6.80 12.52 10.35
N GLN A 108 7.68 13.51 10.42
CA GLN A 108 7.83 14.42 11.56
C GLN A 108 7.39 15.84 11.18
N GLY A 109 6.45 16.39 11.96
CA GLY A 109 5.83 17.70 11.73
C GLY A 109 4.34 17.58 11.37
N ASN A 110 3.74 18.66 10.88
CA ASN A 110 2.33 18.65 10.48
C ASN A 110 2.17 18.05 9.06
N PHE A 111 1.65 16.83 8.99
CA PHE A 111 1.33 16.09 7.77
C PHE A 111 -0.17 16.13 7.42
N GLY A 112 -0.92 17.08 7.97
CA GLY A 112 -2.38 17.16 7.86
C GLY A 112 -3.08 16.25 8.88
N ASN A 113 -4.41 16.36 8.93
CA ASN A 113 -5.25 15.64 9.91
C ASN A 113 -6.56 15.14 9.27
N VAL A 114 -7.36 14.44 10.07
CA VAL A 114 -8.66 13.89 9.66
C VAL A 114 -9.73 14.96 9.40
N ASP A 115 -9.51 16.18 9.89
CA ASP A 115 -10.38 17.34 9.63
C ASP A 115 -10.32 17.82 8.18
N GLY A 116 -9.23 17.48 7.49
CA GLY A 116 -8.97 17.93 6.12
C GLY A 116 -8.04 19.13 6.06
N ASP A 117 -7.35 19.45 7.15
CA ASP A 117 -6.31 20.49 7.14
C ASP A 117 -5.13 20.04 6.27
N ASN A 118 -4.63 20.98 5.47
CA ASN A 118 -3.49 20.74 4.60
C ASN A 118 -2.20 20.50 5.42
N PRO A 119 -1.27 19.69 4.90
CA PRO A 119 0.05 19.54 5.50
C PRO A 119 0.80 20.89 5.53
N ALA A 120 1.75 21.02 6.46
CA ALA A 120 2.70 22.12 6.39
C ALA A 120 3.55 22.01 5.11
N ALA A 121 4.15 23.12 4.67
CA ALA A 121 5.04 23.12 3.52
C ALA A 121 6.27 22.21 3.73
N MET A 122 6.78 21.60 2.66
CA MET A 122 7.90 20.63 2.68
C MET A 122 9.22 21.13 3.31
N ARG A 123 9.34 22.44 3.56
CA ARG A 123 10.46 23.06 4.28
C ARG A 123 10.39 22.87 5.80
N TYR A 124 9.20 22.58 6.34
CA TYR A 124 8.98 22.39 7.78
C TYR A 124 8.89 20.92 8.17
N THR A 125 8.42 20.06 7.26
CA THR A 125 8.25 18.63 7.49
C THR A 125 9.52 17.84 7.21
N GLU A 126 9.67 16.72 7.90
CA GLU A 126 10.77 15.77 7.71
C GLU A 126 10.22 14.36 7.59
N ALA A 127 10.94 13.47 6.90
CA ALA A 127 10.47 12.13 6.63
C ALA A 127 11.62 11.10 6.62
N ARG A 128 11.27 9.85 6.91
CA ARG A 128 12.07 8.65 6.68
C ARG A 128 11.15 7.48 6.29
N MET A 129 11.71 6.34 5.90
CA MET A 129 10.92 5.17 5.53
C MET A 129 10.47 4.37 6.76
N THR A 130 9.30 3.73 6.67
CA THR A 130 8.85 2.74 7.66
C THR A 130 9.48 1.38 7.39
N ALA A 131 9.39 0.47 8.38
CA ALA A 131 9.87 -0.91 8.22
C ALA A 131 9.16 -1.65 7.07
N ILE A 132 7.90 -1.31 6.79
CA ILE A 132 7.11 -1.89 5.70
C ILE A 132 7.67 -1.44 4.34
N ALA A 133 7.99 -0.15 4.20
CA ALA A 133 8.62 0.36 2.98
C ALA A 133 9.98 -0.28 2.70
N ALA A 134 10.81 -0.46 3.74
CA ALA A 134 12.09 -1.15 3.60
C ALA A 134 11.89 -2.60 3.11
N THR A 135 10.90 -3.31 3.67
CA THR A 135 10.55 -4.68 3.27
C THR A 135 10.05 -4.78 1.82
N LEU A 136 9.36 -3.77 1.28
CA LEU A 136 8.99 -3.77 -0.14
C LEU A 136 10.22 -3.76 -1.06
N MET A 137 11.32 -3.15 -0.63
CA MET A 137 12.55 -2.98 -1.43
C MET A 137 13.63 -4.04 -1.14
N GLU A 138 13.36 -5.00 -0.27
CA GLU A 138 14.33 -6.02 0.11
C GLU A 138 14.68 -6.93 -1.08
N GLY A 139 15.97 -6.97 -1.44
CA GLY A 139 16.48 -7.74 -2.59
C GLY A 139 16.82 -6.90 -3.83
N LEU A 140 16.64 -5.57 -3.80
CA LEU A 140 17.01 -4.71 -4.93
C LEU A 140 18.50 -4.81 -5.33
N ASP A 141 19.40 -5.11 -4.38
CA ASP A 141 20.84 -5.29 -4.66
C ASP A 141 21.22 -6.74 -5.02
N GLU A 142 20.21 -7.60 -5.20
CA GLU A 142 20.33 -9.05 -5.42
C GLU A 142 19.69 -9.50 -6.73
N ASP A 143 19.65 -8.61 -7.73
CA ASP A 143 19.02 -8.83 -9.05
C ASP A 143 17.59 -9.37 -8.94
N ALA A 144 16.83 -8.93 -7.93
CA ALA A 144 15.47 -9.43 -7.70
C ALA A 144 14.46 -8.97 -8.75
N VAL A 145 14.74 -7.88 -9.46
CA VAL A 145 13.83 -7.20 -10.39
C VAL A 145 14.62 -6.47 -11.48
N ASP A 146 13.98 -6.18 -12.60
CA ASP A 146 14.60 -5.42 -13.67
C ASP A 146 14.70 -3.94 -13.33
N PHE A 147 15.79 -3.34 -13.79
CA PHE A 147 16.02 -1.91 -13.78
C PHE A 147 15.88 -1.35 -15.19
N ARG A 148 15.51 -0.09 -15.28
CA ARG A 148 15.49 0.69 -16.52
C ARG A 148 16.21 2.01 -16.30
N ARG A 149 16.70 2.60 -17.38
CA ARG A 149 17.26 3.95 -17.31
C ARG A 149 16.19 4.99 -16.97
N THR A 150 16.60 6.04 -16.28
CA THR A 150 15.78 7.22 -16.00
C THR A 150 15.47 8.00 -17.28
N TYR A 151 14.59 8.99 -17.16
CA TYR A 151 14.09 9.77 -18.31
C TYR A 151 15.18 10.57 -19.04
N ASP A 152 16.28 10.89 -18.35
CA ASP A 152 17.48 11.56 -18.85
C ASP A 152 18.62 10.59 -19.21
N GLY A 153 18.49 9.32 -18.84
CA GLY A 153 19.46 8.27 -19.12
C GLY A 153 20.71 8.27 -18.25
N GLU A 154 20.78 9.11 -17.21
CA GLU A 154 21.95 9.23 -16.33
C GLU A 154 21.97 8.19 -15.20
N GLU A 155 20.80 7.78 -14.72
CA GLU A 155 20.63 6.88 -13.58
C GLU A 155 19.79 5.65 -13.98
N GLU A 156 19.67 4.69 -13.07
CA GLU A 156 18.77 3.55 -13.19
C GLU A 156 17.68 3.58 -12.11
N GLU A 157 16.49 3.09 -12.44
CA GLU A 157 15.37 2.92 -11.53
C GLU A 157 14.73 1.53 -11.67
N PRO A 158 14.25 0.93 -10.57
CA PRO A 158 13.56 -0.36 -10.64
C PRO A 158 12.21 -0.23 -11.34
N VAL A 159 11.89 -1.16 -12.23
CA VAL A 159 10.60 -1.21 -12.93
C VAL A 159 9.47 -1.50 -11.93
N VAL A 160 9.72 -2.45 -11.03
CA VAL A 160 8.84 -2.92 -9.95
C VAL A 160 9.69 -3.18 -8.71
N PHE A 161 9.11 -3.17 -7.52
CA PHE A 161 9.82 -3.63 -6.33
C PHE A 161 9.73 -5.15 -6.12
N PRO A 162 10.70 -5.77 -5.41
CA PRO A 162 10.60 -7.18 -4.99
C PRO A 162 9.29 -7.48 -4.25
N GLY A 163 8.80 -6.52 -3.46
CA GLY A 163 7.41 -6.50 -3.02
C GLY A 163 7.04 -7.60 -2.03
N ALA A 164 7.89 -7.90 -1.04
CA ALA A 164 7.66 -9.00 -0.08
C ALA A 164 6.38 -8.86 0.78
N PHE A 165 5.74 -7.69 0.78
CA PHE A 165 4.50 -7.39 1.47
C PHE A 165 3.36 -7.16 0.45
N PRO A 166 2.14 -7.70 0.63
CA PRO A 166 1.03 -7.61 -0.33
C PRO A 166 0.37 -6.22 -0.38
N ASN A 167 1.17 -5.21 -0.73
CA ASN A 167 0.86 -3.79 -0.59
C ASN A 167 -0.35 -3.33 -1.41
N LEU A 168 -0.57 -3.87 -2.61
CA LEU A 168 -1.71 -3.49 -3.46
C LEU A 168 -3.04 -3.59 -2.70
N LEU A 169 -3.27 -4.73 -2.07
CA LEU A 169 -4.51 -5.01 -1.35
C LEU A 169 -4.46 -4.45 0.07
N ALA A 170 -3.29 -4.52 0.73
CA ALA A 170 -3.14 -4.06 2.10
C ALA A 170 -3.34 -2.54 2.24
N ASN A 171 -2.77 -1.75 1.33
CA ASN A 171 -2.89 -0.29 1.33
C ASN A 171 -3.96 0.25 0.37
N GLY A 172 -4.41 -0.58 -0.57
CA GLY A 172 -5.33 -0.14 -1.61
C GLY A 172 -4.68 0.82 -2.60
N ALA A 173 -5.47 1.24 -3.58
CA ALA A 173 -5.05 2.19 -4.59
C ALA A 173 -6.27 2.91 -5.19
N ALA A 174 -6.13 4.20 -5.48
CA ALA A 174 -7.15 4.96 -6.19
C ALA A 174 -6.49 5.75 -7.31
N GLY A 175 -7.12 5.81 -8.49
CA GLY A 175 -6.56 6.52 -9.63
C GLY A 175 -7.53 6.62 -10.79
N ILE A 176 -7.49 7.76 -11.48
CA ILE A 176 -8.28 8.03 -12.68
C ILE A 176 -7.32 8.12 -13.85
N ALA A 177 -7.51 7.28 -14.86
CA ALA A 177 -6.74 7.26 -16.10
C ALA A 177 -7.62 7.71 -17.27
N VAL A 178 -7.13 7.58 -18.50
CA VAL A 178 -7.92 7.86 -19.70
C VAL A 178 -8.83 6.66 -20.00
N GLY A 179 -10.15 6.87 -19.96
CA GLY A 179 -11.15 5.84 -20.27
C GLY A 179 -11.32 4.74 -19.21
N MET A 180 -10.59 4.83 -18.08
CA MET A 180 -10.66 3.83 -17.00
C MET A 180 -10.25 4.45 -15.66
N ALA A 181 -10.58 3.74 -14.58
CA ALA A 181 -10.20 4.11 -13.21
C ALA A 181 -9.84 2.85 -12.41
N THR A 182 -9.28 3.06 -11.22
CA THR A 182 -9.03 2.05 -10.20
C THR A 182 -9.44 2.58 -8.84
N SER A 183 -10.05 1.73 -8.03
CA SER A 183 -10.46 2.02 -6.65
C SER A 183 -10.40 0.72 -5.87
N ILE A 184 -9.37 0.55 -5.06
CA ILE A 184 -9.11 -0.66 -4.30
C ILE A 184 -9.08 -0.23 -2.83
N PRO A 185 -10.05 -0.66 -2.01
CA PRO A 185 -10.02 -0.37 -0.59
C PRO A 185 -8.89 -1.16 0.10
N PRO A 186 -8.34 -0.65 1.20
CA PRO A 186 -7.32 -1.37 1.97
C PRO A 186 -7.90 -2.61 2.66
N HIS A 187 -7.04 -3.60 2.89
CA HIS A 187 -7.35 -4.86 3.56
C HIS A 187 -6.33 -5.17 4.64
N ASN A 188 -6.66 -6.12 5.50
CA ASN A 188 -5.75 -6.55 6.55
C ASN A 188 -4.64 -7.44 5.98
N ALA A 189 -3.36 -7.09 6.20
CA ALA A 189 -2.23 -7.85 5.69
C ALA A 189 -2.12 -9.27 6.25
N GLY A 190 -2.52 -9.50 7.51
CA GLY A 190 -2.52 -10.84 8.11
C GLY A 190 -3.53 -11.75 7.42
N GLU A 191 -4.74 -11.24 7.18
CA GLU A 191 -5.81 -11.93 6.44
C GLU A 191 -5.41 -12.24 4.99
N LEU A 192 -4.77 -11.27 4.32
CA LEU A 192 -4.23 -11.46 2.97
C LEU A 192 -3.16 -12.56 2.94
N ILE A 193 -2.26 -12.57 3.92
CA ILE A 193 -1.23 -13.62 4.02
C ILE A 193 -1.88 -14.98 4.29
N ASP A 194 -2.92 -15.05 5.12
CA ASP A 194 -3.65 -16.31 5.35
C ASP A 194 -4.31 -16.83 4.06
N ALA A 195 -4.85 -15.95 3.22
CA ALA A 195 -5.36 -16.32 1.90
C ALA A 195 -4.23 -16.78 0.95
N LEU A 196 -3.07 -16.11 0.97
CA LEU A 196 -1.90 -16.52 0.19
C LEU A 196 -1.39 -17.91 0.60
N GLN A 197 -1.41 -18.24 1.89
CA GLN A 197 -1.04 -19.57 2.38
C GLN A 197 -1.99 -20.66 1.84
N LEU A 198 -3.31 -20.40 1.77
CA LEU A 198 -4.25 -21.35 1.15
C LEU A 198 -3.94 -21.61 -0.33
N LEU A 199 -3.62 -20.55 -1.08
CA LEU A 199 -3.23 -20.68 -2.49
C LEU A 199 -1.93 -21.45 -2.65
N ILE A 200 -0.96 -21.26 -1.75
CA ILE A 200 0.29 -22.02 -1.71
C ILE A 200 0.02 -23.52 -1.45
N GLU A 201 -0.87 -23.87 -0.51
CA GLU A 201 -1.25 -25.26 -0.26
C GLU A 201 -1.85 -25.92 -1.50
N ALA A 202 -2.64 -25.19 -2.28
CA ALA A 202 -3.18 -25.67 -3.56
C ALA A 202 -2.06 -25.86 -4.60
N ARG A 203 -1.12 -24.91 -4.72
CA ARG A 203 0.08 -25.02 -5.59
C ARG A 203 0.98 -26.21 -5.21
N LEU A 204 0.99 -26.58 -3.93
CA LEU A 204 1.71 -27.75 -3.39
C LEU A 204 0.96 -29.08 -3.61
N GLY A 205 -0.26 -29.07 -4.16
CA GLY A 205 -1.08 -30.27 -4.35
C GLY A 205 -1.57 -30.90 -3.04
N ARG A 206 -1.50 -30.15 -1.92
CA ARG A 206 -1.98 -30.61 -0.60
C ARG A 206 -3.50 -30.50 -0.47
N ARG A 207 -4.14 -29.75 -1.37
CA ARG A 207 -5.58 -29.51 -1.46
C ARG A 207 -6.00 -29.21 -2.90
N GLY A 208 -7.32 -29.15 -3.13
CA GLY A 208 -7.89 -28.72 -4.41
C GLY A 208 -7.79 -27.20 -4.64
N PRO A 209 -8.26 -26.72 -5.81
CA PRO A 209 -8.33 -25.29 -6.12
C PRO A 209 -9.10 -24.50 -5.05
N VAL A 210 -8.59 -23.33 -4.68
CA VAL A 210 -9.21 -22.47 -3.66
C VAL A 210 -10.44 -21.79 -4.27
N THR A 211 -11.58 -21.85 -3.60
CA THR A 211 -12.81 -21.17 -4.07
C THR A 211 -12.90 -19.74 -3.55
N ASP A 212 -13.73 -18.91 -4.19
CA ASP A 212 -13.96 -17.52 -3.76
C ASP A 212 -14.49 -17.45 -2.32
N GLU A 213 -15.34 -18.41 -1.92
CA GLU A 213 -15.93 -18.48 -0.59
C GLU A 213 -14.87 -18.73 0.49
N GLU A 214 -13.87 -19.58 0.18
CA GLU A 214 -12.74 -19.85 1.07
C GLU A 214 -11.80 -18.64 1.19
N LEU A 215 -11.65 -17.88 0.10
CA LEU A 215 -10.93 -16.60 0.15
C LEU A 215 -11.66 -15.59 1.03
N VAL A 216 -12.99 -15.51 0.95
CA VAL A 216 -13.81 -14.64 1.81
C VAL A 216 -13.76 -15.08 3.28
N ASP A 217 -13.61 -16.38 3.57
CA ASP A 217 -13.42 -16.86 4.94
C ASP A 217 -12.10 -16.37 5.56
N ARG A 218 -11.07 -16.10 4.75
CA ARG A 218 -9.80 -15.52 5.21
C ARG A 218 -9.78 -14.00 5.15
N VAL A 219 -10.38 -13.43 4.11
CA VAL A 219 -10.47 -11.98 3.87
C VAL A 219 -11.94 -11.59 3.92
N PRO A 220 -12.54 -11.41 5.12
CA PRO A 220 -13.97 -11.18 5.28
C PRO A 220 -14.44 -9.84 4.69
N GLY A 221 -13.53 -8.90 4.42
CA GLY A 221 -13.86 -7.57 3.91
C GLY A 221 -12.65 -6.63 3.94
N PRO A 222 -12.79 -5.40 3.45
CA PRO A 222 -11.81 -4.34 3.66
C PRO A 222 -11.48 -4.10 5.14
N ASP A 223 -10.30 -3.52 5.38
CA ASP A 223 -9.88 -3.02 6.69
C ASP A 223 -9.37 -1.58 6.54
N PHE A 224 -10.24 -0.63 6.82
CA PHE A 224 -9.97 0.79 6.67
C PHE A 224 -9.09 1.35 7.79
N PRO A 225 -8.19 2.30 7.49
CA PRO A 225 -7.35 2.96 8.49
C PRO A 225 -8.15 3.67 9.59
N THR A 226 -9.33 4.19 9.26
CA THR A 226 -10.21 4.91 10.19
C THR A 226 -11.23 4.01 10.90
N GLY A 227 -11.19 2.69 10.67
CA GLY A 227 -12.17 1.75 11.22
C GLY A 227 -13.53 1.83 10.53
N GLY A 228 -14.60 1.83 11.31
CA GLY A 228 -15.99 1.78 10.87
C GLY A 228 -16.59 0.37 10.91
N ILE A 229 -17.89 0.29 10.59
CA ILE A 229 -18.67 -0.94 10.55
C ILE A 229 -19.12 -1.21 9.12
N ILE A 230 -18.65 -2.30 8.54
CA ILE A 230 -19.08 -2.76 7.22
C ILE A 230 -20.41 -3.49 7.36
N VAL A 231 -21.41 -3.08 6.57
CA VAL A 231 -22.78 -3.62 6.60
C VAL A 231 -23.21 -4.27 5.28
N GLU A 232 -22.23 -4.72 4.48
CA GLU A 232 -22.50 -5.56 3.31
C GLU A 232 -22.71 -7.02 3.71
N SER A 233 -23.58 -7.71 2.96
CA SER A 233 -23.76 -9.14 3.13
C SER A 233 -22.52 -9.89 2.65
N ARG A 234 -22.27 -11.05 3.25
CA ARG A 234 -21.16 -11.93 2.84
C ARG A 234 -21.21 -12.29 1.35
N GLU A 235 -22.42 -12.50 0.81
CA GLU A 235 -22.63 -12.79 -0.61
C GLU A 235 -22.24 -11.61 -1.52
N SER A 236 -22.59 -10.39 -1.13
CA SER A 236 -22.21 -9.15 -1.83
C SER A 236 -20.69 -8.98 -1.87
N ILE A 237 -20.03 -9.22 -0.74
CA ILE A 237 -18.56 -9.19 -0.62
C ILE A 237 -17.92 -10.26 -1.52
N ALA A 238 -18.42 -11.49 -1.49
CA ALA A 238 -17.92 -12.58 -2.34
C ALA A 238 -18.05 -12.25 -3.82
N GLN A 239 -19.19 -11.70 -4.24
CA GLN A 239 -19.41 -11.28 -5.62
C GLN A 239 -18.48 -10.12 -6.04
N ALA A 240 -18.22 -9.18 -5.14
CA ALA A 240 -17.30 -8.07 -5.37
C ALA A 240 -15.87 -8.60 -5.61
N TYR A 241 -15.41 -9.53 -4.77
CA TYR A 241 -14.10 -10.16 -4.92
C TYR A 241 -13.98 -11.05 -6.15
N ARG A 242 -15.03 -11.81 -6.49
CA ARG A 242 -15.06 -12.65 -7.70
C ARG A 242 -14.91 -11.84 -8.99
N THR A 243 -15.54 -10.66 -9.04
CA THR A 243 -15.58 -9.84 -10.26
C THR A 243 -14.54 -8.72 -10.28
N GLY A 244 -13.90 -8.43 -9.16
CA GLY A 244 -13.06 -7.24 -8.99
C GLY A 244 -13.85 -5.93 -8.98
N ARG A 245 -15.19 -5.98 -8.90
CA ARG A 245 -16.08 -4.82 -8.96
C ARG A 245 -17.17 -4.91 -7.92
N GLY A 246 -17.36 -3.86 -7.13
CA GLY A 246 -18.41 -3.80 -6.13
C GLY A 246 -18.31 -2.56 -5.26
N ALA A 247 -19.00 -2.57 -4.13
CA ALA A 247 -18.89 -1.52 -3.14
C ALA A 247 -19.18 -2.06 -1.74
N PHE A 248 -18.59 -1.43 -0.73
CA PHE A 248 -18.74 -1.78 0.66
C PHE A 248 -19.39 -0.63 1.43
N ARG A 249 -20.66 -0.78 1.83
CA ARG A 249 -21.32 0.15 2.75
C ARG A 249 -20.62 0.09 4.11
N THR A 250 -20.08 1.23 4.53
CA THR A 250 -19.31 1.39 5.75
C THR A 250 -19.91 2.52 6.56
N ARG A 251 -20.31 2.21 7.79
CA ARG A 251 -20.92 3.12 8.75
C ARG A 251 -19.92 3.57 9.80
N ALA A 252 -20.14 4.76 10.34
CA ALA A 252 -19.45 5.25 11.51
C ALA A 252 -19.70 4.34 12.72
N ARG A 253 -18.68 4.16 13.58
CA ARG A 253 -18.85 3.50 14.88
C ARG A 253 -19.37 4.52 15.87
N TRP A 254 -20.38 4.14 16.62
CA TRP A 254 -21.00 5.01 17.60
C TRP A 254 -21.49 4.22 18.81
N GLU A 255 -21.65 4.93 19.92
CA GLU A 255 -22.24 4.41 21.15
C GLU A 255 -23.21 5.43 21.77
N ARG A 256 -24.11 4.94 22.62
CA ARG A 256 -25.00 5.79 23.41
C ARG A 256 -24.37 6.03 24.77
N GLU A 257 -24.25 7.30 25.13
CA GLU A 257 -23.78 7.74 26.45
C GLU A 257 -24.96 8.33 27.25
N ASP A 258 -25.13 7.92 28.50
CA ASP A 258 -26.12 8.48 29.43
C ASP A 258 -25.48 9.67 30.17
N ILE A 259 -26.11 10.84 30.09
CA ILE A 259 -25.61 12.08 30.71
C ILE A 259 -26.36 12.43 32.00
N GLY A 260 -27.13 11.49 32.56
CA GLY A 260 -27.91 11.64 33.78
C GLY A 260 -29.32 12.16 33.52
N HIS A 261 -30.19 12.10 34.53
CA HIS A 261 -31.57 12.60 34.50
C HIS A 261 -32.45 12.05 33.34
N GLY A 262 -32.09 10.88 32.80
CA GLY A 262 -32.77 10.26 31.66
C GLY A 262 -32.50 10.95 30.32
N THR A 263 -31.48 11.82 30.25
CA THR A 263 -30.95 12.39 29.01
C THR A 263 -29.75 11.58 28.52
N TRP A 264 -29.56 11.54 27.21
CA TRP A 264 -28.51 10.73 26.57
C TRP A 264 -27.98 11.48 25.34
N GLN A 265 -26.78 11.10 24.89
CA GLN A 265 -26.15 11.60 23.67
C GLN A 265 -25.56 10.44 22.87
N ILE A 266 -25.30 10.66 21.58
CA ILE A 266 -24.51 9.72 20.76
C ILE A 266 -23.08 10.21 20.70
N VAL A 267 -22.16 9.28 20.86
CA VAL A 267 -20.74 9.52 20.64
C VAL A 267 -20.31 8.70 19.43
N VAL A 268 -19.93 9.37 18.35
CA VAL A 268 -19.29 8.76 17.19
C VAL A 268 -17.78 8.73 17.44
N THR A 269 -17.22 7.53 17.44
CA THR A 269 -15.81 7.25 17.76
C THR A 269 -14.95 6.91 16.55
N GLU A 270 -15.57 6.51 15.44
CA GLU A 270 -14.89 6.25 14.17
C GLU A 270 -15.74 6.78 13.01
N ILE A 271 -15.12 7.46 12.05
CA ILE A 271 -15.79 7.91 10.82
C ILE A 271 -15.36 7.08 9.61
N PRO A 272 -16.21 6.99 8.58
CA PRO A 272 -15.87 6.20 7.40
C PRO A 272 -14.63 6.71 6.64
N TYR A 273 -14.01 5.80 5.89
CA TYR A 273 -12.78 6.07 5.14
C TYR A 273 -12.96 7.20 4.10
N GLN A 274 -11.96 8.08 3.99
CA GLN A 274 -11.93 9.24 3.10
C GLN A 274 -13.00 10.31 3.36
N VAL A 275 -13.61 10.31 4.55
CA VAL A 275 -14.50 11.39 5.00
C VAL A 275 -13.70 12.42 5.80
N ALA A 276 -13.79 13.69 5.40
CA ALA A 276 -13.22 14.80 6.16
C ALA A 276 -14.15 15.17 7.32
N LYS A 277 -13.64 15.13 8.57
CA LYS A 277 -14.45 15.35 9.78
C LYS A 277 -15.13 16.72 9.77
N SER A 278 -14.42 17.80 9.41
CA SER A 278 -15.01 19.15 9.39
C SER A 278 -16.16 19.28 8.38
N LYS A 279 -16.04 18.69 7.19
CA LYS A 279 -17.12 18.70 6.18
C LYS A 279 -18.32 17.88 6.62
N LEU A 280 -18.09 16.78 7.34
CA LEU A 280 -19.16 16.00 7.92
C LEU A 280 -19.94 16.80 8.97
N ILE A 281 -19.23 17.51 9.86
CA ILE A 281 -19.84 18.38 10.88
C ILE A 281 -20.64 19.51 10.22
N GLU A 282 -20.06 20.16 9.20
CA GLU A 282 -20.73 21.21 8.42
C GLU A 282 -22.05 20.70 7.82
N LYS A 283 -22.03 19.53 7.16
CA LYS A 283 -23.22 18.89 6.59
C LYS A 283 -24.27 18.55 7.65
N ILE A 284 -23.87 18.09 8.84
CA ILE A 284 -24.80 17.82 9.95
C ILE A 284 -25.42 19.14 10.46
N ALA A 285 -24.62 20.19 10.62
CA ALA A 285 -25.10 21.50 11.04
C ALA A 285 -26.09 22.11 10.03
N GLU A 286 -25.84 21.95 8.73
CA GLU A 286 -26.78 22.34 7.68
C GLU A 286 -28.12 21.62 7.81
N LEU A 287 -28.13 20.30 8.09
CA LEU A 287 -29.36 19.54 8.30
C LEU A 287 -30.18 20.04 9.51
N ILE A 288 -29.50 20.49 10.57
CA ILE A 288 -30.13 21.10 11.76
C ILE A 288 -30.73 22.46 11.39
N ASN A 289 -29.95 23.33 10.75
CA ASN A 289 -30.35 24.69 10.37
C ASN A 289 -31.54 24.70 9.38
N ASP A 290 -31.49 23.80 8.39
CA ASP A 290 -32.55 23.62 7.40
C ASP A 290 -33.78 22.88 7.96
N LYS A 291 -33.72 22.43 9.22
CA LYS A 291 -34.75 21.61 9.88
C LYS A 291 -35.09 20.33 9.11
N LYS A 292 -34.12 19.78 8.37
CA LYS A 292 -34.24 18.50 7.65
C LYS A 292 -34.15 17.30 8.57
N LEU A 293 -33.56 17.48 9.77
CA LEU A 293 -33.52 16.45 10.81
C LEU A 293 -33.96 17.03 12.18
N PRO A 294 -35.27 17.27 12.40
CA PRO A 294 -35.77 17.93 13.62
C PRO A 294 -35.49 17.17 14.94
N ILE A 295 -35.19 15.87 14.84
CA ILE A 295 -34.88 15.00 15.99
C ILE A 295 -33.46 15.18 16.53
N LEU A 296 -32.60 15.93 15.84
CA LEU A 296 -31.25 16.29 16.28
C LEU A 296 -31.25 17.74 16.80
N ALA A 297 -30.73 17.94 18.01
CA ALA A 297 -30.58 19.27 18.60
C ALA A 297 -29.28 19.95 18.14
N ASP A 298 -28.15 19.26 18.27
CA ASP A 298 -26.83 19.84 18.08
C ASP A 298 -25.78 18.78 17.70
N VAL A 299 -24.66 19.25 17.15
CA VAL A 299 -23.46 18.47 16.85
C VAL A 299 -22.24 19.19 17.44
N ARG A 300 -21.44 18.47 18.24
CA ARG A 300 -20.24 19.01 18.89
C ARG A 300 -19.04 18.14 18.60
N ASP A 301 -17.93 18.78 18.27
CA ASP A 301 -16.65 18.11 18.10
C ASP A 301 -15.83 18.21 19.39
N GLU A 302 -15.72 17.08 20.09
CA GLU A 302 -14.91 16.93 21.32
C GLU A 302 -13.64 16.11 21.03
N SER A 303 -13.25 16.00 19.75
CA SER A 303 -12.10 15.19 19.34
C SER A 303 -10.79 15.76 19.89
N THR A 304 -9.88 14.85 20.27
CA THR A 304 -8.49 15.16 20.62
C THR A 304 -7.56 14.43 19.65
N GLU A 305 -6.72 13.51 20.13
CA GLU A 305 -6.06 12.53 19.26
C GLU A 305 -7.08 11.50 18.72
N ASP A 306 -8.05 11.13 19.57
CA ASP A 306 -9.16 10.25 19.22
C ASP A 306 -10.38 11.05 18.75
N ILE A 307 -11.13 10.48 17.80
CA ILE A 307 -12.38 11.06 17.30
C ILE A 307 -13.45 10.93 18.39
N ARG A 308 -14.09 12.06 18.72
CA ARG A 308 -15.25 12.11 19.61
C ARG A 308 -16.24 13.16 19.09
N LEU A 309 -17.10 12.73 18.17
CA LEU A 309 -18.15 13.58 17.62
C LEU A 309 -19.46 13.30 18.38
N VAL A 310 -19.95 14.29 19.11
CA VAL A 310 -21.13 14.20 19.96
C VAL A 310 -22.35 14.70 19.21
N LEU A 311 -23.42 13.90 19.20
CA LEU A 311 -24.71 14.23 18.61
C LEU A 311 -25.77 14.27 19.71
N GLU A 312 -26.37 15.43 19.91
CA GLU A 312 -27.35 15.67 20.97
C GLU A 312 -28.77 15.49 20.41
N PRO A 313 -29.61 14.58 20.96
CA PRO A 313 -30.98 14.42 20.52
C PRO A 313 -31.84 15.63 20.94
N LYS A 314 -32.86 15.96 20.14
CA LYS A 314 -33.79 17.06 20.45
C LYS A 314 -34.62 16.81 21.71
N SER A 315 -34.87 15.54 22.02
CA SER A 315 -35.65 15.10 23.17
C SER A 315 -35.20 13.72 23.62
N ARG A 316 -35.30 13.45 24.93
CA ARG A 316 -35.01 12.12 25.52
C ARG A 316 -35.88 10.98 24.94
N ASN A 317 -37.01 11.33 24.31
CA ASN A 317 -37.94 10.37 23.70
C ASN A 317 -37.50 9.91 22.30
N VAL A 318 -36.49 10.54 21.70
CA VAL A 318 -35.93 10.10 20.43
C VAL A 318 -35.25 8.74 20.67
N GLU A 319 -35.44 7.79 19.76
CA GLU A 319 -34.74 6.53 19.82
C GLU A 319 -33.36 6.67 19.15
N PRO A 320 -32.24 6.30 19.82
CA PRO A 320 -30.90 6.46 19.26
C PRO A 320 -30.71 5.81 17.90
N GLN A 321 -31.30 4.62 17.70
CA GLN A 321 -31.20 3.88 16.45
C GLN A 321 -31.92 4.61 15.30
N ILE A 322 -33.09 5.22 15.56
CA ILE A 322 -33.81 6.03 14.57
C ILE A 322 -33.00 7.26 14.19
N LEU A 323 -32.39 7.94 15.17
CA LEU A 323 -31.54 9.10 14.93
C LEU A 323 -30.35 8.73 14.01
N MET A 324 -29.66 7.63 14.32
CA MET A 324 -28.51 7.19 13.53
C MET A 324 -28.88 6.69 12.14
N GLU A 325 -29.96 5.93 11.96
CA GLU A 325 -30.40 5.53 10.62
C GLU A 325 -30.82 6.72 9.76
N SER A 326 -31.36 7.78 10.37
CA SER A 326 -31.63 9.04 9.67
C SER A 326 -30.34 9.71 9.22
N LEU A 327 -29.36 9.79 10.12
CA LEU A 327 -28.06 10.38 9.83
C LEU A 327 -27.27 9.61 8.77
N PHE A 328 -27.27 8.27 8.81
CA PHE A 328 -26.64 7.44 7.78
C PHE A 328 -27.22 7.67 6.39
N LYS A 329 -28.53 7.93 6.28
CA LYS A 329 -29.19 8.22 4.99
C LYS A 329 -28.88 9.63 4.47
N LEU A 330 -28.62 10.59 5.35
CA LEU A 330 -28.53 12.01 5.02
C LEU A 330 -27.10 12.57 5.02
N THR A 331 -26.14 11.84 5.61
CA THR A 331 -24.77 12.32 5.85
C THR A 331 -23.73 11.27 5.48
N ASP A 332 -22.45 11.67 5.50
CA ASP A 332 -21.34 10.77 5.20
C ASP A 332 -20.91 9.95 6.43
N LEU A 333 -21.78 9.84 7.45
CA LEU A 333 -21.66 8.83 8.51
C LEU A 333 -21.88 7.41 7.95
N GLU A 334 -22.47 7.26 6.76
CA GLU A 334 -22.43 6.04 5.96
C GLU A 334 -21.90 6.38 4.56
N VAL A 335 -20.90 5.63 4.08
CA VAL A 335 -20.37 5.76 2.72
C VAL A 335 -20.29 4.41 2.03
N ARG A 336 -20.21 4.44 0.70
CA ARG A 336 -19.93 3.26 -0.12
C ARG A 336 -18.49 3.31 -0.61
N ALA A 337 -17.61 2.52 -0.02
CA ALA A 337 -16.25 2.36 -0.51
C ALA A 337 -16.26 1.50 -1.77
N SER A 338 -15.90 2.07 -2.92
CA SER A 338 -15.91 1.36 -4.20
C SER A 338 -14.74 0.38 -4.36
N LEU A 339 -15.04 -0.78 -4.93
CA LEU A 339 -14.08 -1.72 -5.48
C LEU A 339 -14.16 -1.69 -7.01
N ASN A 340 -13.04 -1.40 -7.64
CA ASN A 340 -12.75 -1.58 -9.05
C ASN A 340 -11.25 -1.90 -9.13
N LEU A 341 -10.94 -3.19 -9.08
CA LEU A 341 -9.58 -3.74 -8.99
C LEU A 341 -8.94 -3.78 -10.39
N ASN A 342 -8.77 -2.59 -10.95
CA ASN A 342 -8.14 -2.37 -12.24
C ASN A 342 -6.67 -2.00 -12.05
N VAL A 343 -5.76 -2.82 -12.56
CA VAL A 343 -4.33 -2.74 -12.31
C VAL A 343 -3.55 -3.03 -13.59
N ILE A 344 -2.26 -2.70 -13.60
CA ILE A 344 -1.33 -3.19 -14.62
C ILE A 344 -0.95 -4.63 -14.25
N ASP A 345 -1.32 -5.58 -15.10
CA ASP A 345 -1.06 -7.01 -14.90
C ASP A 345 0.38 -7.37 -15.28
N LEU A 346 0.79 -8.64 -15.07
CA LEU A 346 2.14 -9.15 -15.29
C LEU A 346 2.66 -8.96 -16.72
N ASP A 347 1.76 -8.95 -17.71
CA ASP A 347 2.06 -8.71 -19.14
C ASP A 347 2.14 -7.22 -19.50
N GLY A 348 1.91 -6.33 -18.53
CA GLY A 348 1.85 -4.89 -18.74
C GLY A 348 0.50 -4.39 -19.27
N ALA A 349 -0.52 -5.23 -19.44
CA ALA A 349 -1.84 -4.76 -19.87
C ALA A 349 -2.69 -4.32 -18.67
N PRO A 350 -3.49 -3.23 -18.80
CA PRO A 350 -4.46 -2.87 -17.78
C PRO A 350 -5.64 -3.87 -17.77
N ARG A 351 -5.95 -4.46 -16.61
CA ARG A 351 -7.03 -5.44 -16.46
C ARG A 351 -7.76 -5.28 -15.13
N VAL A 352 -9.04 -5.62 -15.15
CA VAL A 352 -9.83 -5.80 -13.93
C VAL A 352 -9.66 -7.26 -13.47
N LEU A 353 -9.10 -7.44 -12.28
CA LEU A 353 -8.82 -8.75 -11.71
C LEU A 353 -9.76 -9.06 -10.54
N SER A 354 -10.05 -10.35 -10.33
CA SER A 354 -10.64 -10.82 -9.07
C SER A 354 -9.63 -10.74 -7.92
N LEU A 355 -10.11 -10.88 -6.68
CA LEU A 355 -9.23 -10.98 -5.50
C LEU A 355 -8.26 -12.15 -5.66
N GLY A 356 -8.77 -13.33 -6.04
CA GLY A 356 -7.95 -14.53 -6.26
C GLY A 356 -6.87 -14.30 -7.32
N GLN A 357 -7.22 -13.70 -8.45
CA GLN A 357 -6.26 -13.38 -9.52
C GLN A 357 -5.17 -12.41 -9.06
N ALA A 358 -5.52 -11.38 -8.29
CA ALA A 358 -4.54 -10.44 -7.74
C ALA A 358 -3.57 -11.12 -6.76
N LEU A 359 -4.08 -12.02 -5.91
CA LEU A 359 -3.26 -12.81 -4.99
C LEU A 359 -2.35 -13.81 -5.73
N GLU A 360 -2.85 -14.46 -6.78
CA GLU A 360 -2.04 -15.33 -7.62
C GLU A 360 -0.93 -14.57 -8.34
N ALA A 361 -1.22 -13.41 -8.93
CA ALA A 361 -0.22 -12.57 -9.57
C ALA A 361 0.88 -12.12 -8.59
N PHE A 362 0.49 -11.82 -7.34
CA PHE A 362 1.45 -11.54 -6.28
C PHE A 362 2.35 -12.75 -5.96
N LEU A 363 1.79 -13.96 -5.85
CA LEU A 363 2.55 -15.19 -5.61
C LEU A 363 3.51 -15.51 -6.76
N ASP A 364 3.06 -15.35 -8.00
CA ASP A 364 3.89 -15.59 -9.18
C ASP A 364 5.08 -14.62 -9.22
N HIS A 365 4.87 -13.36 -8.84
CA HIS A 365 5.95 -12.39 -8.66
C HIS A 365 6.92 -12.78 -7.53
N GLN A 366 6.41 -13.19 -6.37
CA GLN A 366 7.26 -13.63 -5.25
C GLN A 366 8.10 -14.86 -5.63
N LEU A 367 7.55 -15.77 -6.44
CA LEU A 367 8.29 -16.92 -6.95
C LEU A 367 9.40 -16.51 -7.92
N ASP A 368 9.15 -15.55 -8.82
CA ASP A 368 10.18 -15.03 -9.72
C ASP A 368 11.31 -14.35 -8.94
N VAL A 369 10.95 -13.47 -7.99
CA VAL A 369 11.89 -12.80 -7.08
C VAL A 369 12.73 -13.83 -6.31
N LEU A 370 12.12 -14.90 -5.79
CA LEU A 370 12.85 -15.98 -5.13
C LEU A 370 13.88 -16.61 -6.08
N LYS A 371 13.45 -16.99 -7.30
CA LYS A 371 14.33 -17.64 -8.28
C LYS A 371 15.49 -16.74 -8.69
N ARG A 372 15.23 -15.45 -8.95
CA ARG A 372 16.25 -14.48 -9.32
C ARG A 372 17.28 -14.27 -8.21
N ARG A 373 16.82 -13.99 -6.98
CA ARG A 373 17.71 -13.84 -5.82
C ARG A 373 18.53 -15.10 -5.56
N THR A 374 17.95 -16.28 -5.71
CA THR A 374 18.67 -17.55 -5.58
C THR A 374 19.73 -17.72 -6.66
N ARG A 375 19.44 -17.40 -7.93
CA ARG A 375 20.44 -17.43 -9.01
C ARG A 375 21.57 -16.43 -8.79
N TYR A 376 21.25 -15.21 -8.38
CA TYR A 376 22.24 -14.19 -8.04
C TYR A 376 23.18 -14.68 -6.94
N ARG A 377 22.62 -15.27 -5.87
CA ARG A 377 23.43 -15.86 -4.80
C ARG A 377 24.29 -17.02 -5.28
N LEU A 378 23.74 -17.91 -6.11
CA LEU A 378 24.49 -19.02 -6.73
C LEU A 378 25.67 -18.53 -7.58
N GLU A 379 25.49 -17.45 -8.34
CA GLU A 379 26.57 -16.84 -9.14
C GLU A 379 27.69 -16.30 -8.25
N LYS A 380 27.35 -15.57 -7.18
CA LYS A 380 28.34 -15.09 -6.21
C LYS A 380 29.07 -16.25 -5.51
N ILE A 381 28.34 -17.31 -5.15
CA ILE A 381 28.93 -18.51 -4.56
C ILE A 381 29.86 -19.21 -5.56
N ALA A 382 29.43 -19.39 -6.81
CA ALA A 382 30.23 -20.04 -7.85
C ALA A 382 31.54 -19.29 -8.08
N HIS A 383 31.48 -17.96 -8.22
CA HIS A 383 32.68 -17.13 -8.35
C HIS A 383 33.59 -17.22 -7.12
N ARG A 384 33.02 -17.23 -5.91
CA ARG A 384 33.82 -17.36 -4.67
C ARG A 384 34.48 -18.74 -4.57
N LEU A 385 33.75 -19.81 -4.87
CA LEU A 385 34.28 -21.18 -4.90
C LEU A 385 35.41 -21.32 -5.92
N GLU A 386 35.25 -20.76 -7.12
CA GLU A 386 36.30 -20.73 -8.15
C GLU A 386 37.61 -20.12 -7.62
N VAL A 387 37.53 -19.01 -6.88
CA VAL A 387 38.70 -18.39 -6.24
C VAL A 387 39.28 -19.27 -5.13
N LEU A 388 38.44 -19.84 -4.27
CA LEU A 388 38.89 -20.72 -3.17
C LEU A 388 39.57 -21.99 -3.70
N ASP A 389 39.09 -22.56 -4.80
CA ASP A 389 39.72 -23.69 -5.48
C ASP A 389 41.15 -23.35 -5.96
N GLY A 390 41.33 -22.14 -6.51
CA GLY A 390 42.64 -21.62 -6.88
C GLY A 390 43.57 -21.53 -5.67
N TYR A 391 43.09 -20.96 -4.56
CA TYR A 391 43.86 -20.90 -3.31
C TYR A 391 44.22 -22.27 -2.78
N LEU A 392 43.29 -23.22 -2.73
CA LEU A 392 43.55 -24.58 -2.24
C LEU A 392 44.62 -25.30 -3.09
N LYS A 393 44.59 -25.12 -4.42
CA LYS A 393 45.65 -25.61 -5.32
C LYS A 393 47.00 -24.96 -5.02
N ALA A 394 47.02 -23.64 -4.74
CA ALA A 394 48.23 -22.91 -4.41
C ALA A 394 48.82 -23.34 -3.05
N TYR A 395 47.99 -23.53 -2.01
CA TYR A 395 48.47 -24.00 -0.69
C TYR A 395 49.13 -25.37 -0.74
N LEU A 396 48.64 -26.26 -1.62
CA LEU A 396 49.24 -27.58 -1.82
C LEU A 396 50.64 -27.51 -2.46
N ASN A 397 50.99 -26.41 -3.13
CA ASN A 397 52.20 -26.28 -3.95
C ASN A 397 52.93 -24.93 -3.73
N LEU A 398 52.92 -24.41 -2.49
CA LEU A 398 53.39 -23.04 -2.20
C LEU A 398 54.80 -22.74 -2.70
N ASP A 399 55.74 -23.65 -2.50
CA ASP A 399 57.14 -23.43 -2.90
C ASP A 399 57.27 -23.25 -4.43
N GLU A 400 56.51 -24.05 -5.20
CA GLU A 400 56.51 -23.96 -6.66
C GLU A 400 55.77 -22.72 -7.17
N VAL A 401 54.67 -22.33 -6.51
CA VAL A 401 53.99 -21.06 -6.80
C VAL A 401 54.94 -19.88 -6.56
N ILE A 402 55.69 -19.88 -5.45
CA ILE A 402 56.67 -18.84 -5.13
C ILE A 402 57.82 -18.84 -6.15
N ARG A 403 58.31 -20.02 -6.56
CA ARG A 403 59.35 -20.14 -7.60
C ARG A 403 58.88 -19.51 -8.91
N ILE A 404 57.71 -19.90 -9.41
CA ILE A 404 57.13 -19.36 -10.65
C ILE A 404 57.00 -17.84 -10.57
N ILE A 405 56.47 -17.30 -9.46
CA ILE A 405 56.31 -15.85 -9.29
C ILE A 405 57.66 -15.11 -9.27
N ARG A 406 58.73 -15.74 -8.77
CA ARG A 406 60.05 -15.12 -8.62
C ARG A 406 60.94 -15.25 -9.86
N GLU A 407 60.83 -16.34 -10.61
CA GLU A 407 61.82 -16.73 -11.62
C GLU A 407 61.32 -16.61 -13.06
N GLU A 408 60.01 -16.61 -13.28
CA GLU A 408 59.43 -16.63 -14.63
C GLU A 408 59.05 -15.21 -15.08
N ASP A 409 59.31 -14.86 -16.35
CA ASP A 409 59.01 -13.53 -16.91
C ASP A 409 57.50 -13.25 -17.01
N HIS A 410 56.70 -14.31 -17.17
CA HIS A 410 55.25 -14.24 -17.33
C HIS A 410 54.54 -15.18 -16.32
N PRO A 411 54.59 -14.86 -15.01
CA PRO A 411 54.19 -15.77 -13.96
C PRO A 411 52.71 -16.17 -14.03
N LYS A 412 51.82 -15.27 -14.48
CA LYS A 412 50.39 -15.60 -14.66
C LYS A 412 50.16 -16.75 -15.63
N ALA A 413 50.75 -16.66 -16.83
CA ALA A 413 50.60 -17.68 -17.87
C ALA A 413 51.19 -19.02 -17.41
N GLU A 414 52.31 -18.97 -16.70
CA GLU A 414 52.99 -20.16 -16.21
C GLU A 414 52.26 -20.83 -15.04
N LEU A 415 51.67 -20.05 -14.11
CA LEU A 415 50.79 -20.57 -13.06
C LEU A 415 49.56 -21.27 -13.67
N MET A 416 48.93 -20.65 -14.68
CA MET A 416 47.78 -21.24 -15.39
C MET A 416 48.15 -22.57 -16.03
N ARG A 417 49.30 -22.63 -16.72
CA ARG A 417 49.78 -23.84 -17.39
C ARG A 417 50.12 -24.95 -16.39
N THR A 418 50.84 -24.63 -15.33
CA THR A 418 51.38 -25.61 -14.37
C THR A 418 50.30 -26.19 -13.47
N PHE A 419 49.37 -25.37 -12.97
CA PHE A 419 48.33 -25.80 -12.04
C PHE A 419 46.94 -25.96 -12.66
N SER A 420 46.85 -25.84 -14.00
CA SER A 420 45.58 -25.86 -14.75
C SER A 420 44.58 -24.89 -14.13
N LEU A 421 45.01 -23.64 -13.94
CA LEU A 421 44.21 -22.56 -13.37
C LEU A 421 43.59 -21.75 -14.50
N ASN A 422 42.39 -21.22 -14.24
CA ASN A 422 41.82 -20.20 -15.12
C ASN A 422 42.38 -18.80 -14.79
N ASP A 423 41.99 -17.81 -15.59
CA ASP A 423 42.49 -16.44 -15.47
C ASP A 423 42.17 -15.83 -14.10
N VAL A 424 40.92 -16.02 -13.61
CA VAL A 424 40.43 -15.53 -12.32
C VAL A 424 41.24 -16.12 -11.15
N GLN A 425 41.48 -17.43 -11.18
CA GLN A 425 42.25 -18.14 -10.17
C GLN A 425 43.71 -17.69 -10.13
N ALA A 426 44.36 -17.60 -11.29
CA ALA A 426 45.75 -17.17 -11.38
C ALA A 426 45.91 -15.71 -10.90
N GLU A 427 44.99 -14.83 -11.32
CA GLU A 427 44.95 -13.44 -10.87
C GLU A 427 44.73 -13.34 -9.35
N ALA A 428 43.82 -14.14 -8.79
CA ALA A 428 43.57 -14.17 -7.35
C ALA A 428 44.82 -14.62 -6.57
N ILE A 429 45.53 -15.65 -7.05
CA ILE A 429 46.78 -16.14 -6.45
C ILE A 429 47.86 -15.06 -6.47
N LEU A 430 48.05 -14.37 -7.60
CA LEU A 430 49.03 -13.28 -7.71
C LEU A 430 48.71 -12.11 -6.77
N ASN A 431 47.43 -11.88 -6.50
CA ASN A 431 46.95 -10.84 -5.58
C ASN A 431 46.89 -11.31 -4.11
N MET A 432 47.35 -12.52 -3.79
CA MET A 432 47.43 -12.99 -2.41
C MET A 432 48.43 -12.15 -1.61
N ARG A 433 48.07 -11.86 -0.35
CA ARG A 433 48.97 -11.20 0.59
C ARG A 433 49.84 -12.24 1.29
N LEU A 434 51.11 -11.94 1.54
CA LEU A 434 52.04 -12.85 2.24
C LEU A 434 51.50 -13.38 3.59
N ARG A 435 50.71 -12.57 4.30
CA ARG A 435 50.08 -12.99 5.57
C ARG A 435 49.10 -14.16 5.41
N SER A 436 48.55 -14.34 4.22
CA SER A 436 47.60 -15.41 3.92
C SER A 436 48.31 -16.77 3.82
N LEU A 437 49.63 -16.82 3.65
CA LEU A 437 50.38 -18.10 3.56
C LEU A 437 50.44 -18.90 4.88
N ARG A 438 49.78 -18.44 5.96
CA ARG A 438 49.75 -19.12 7.25
C ARG A 438 48.82 -20.33 7.20
N LYS A 439 49.20 -21.43 7.87
CA LYS A 439 48.40 -22.67 7.94
C LYS A 439 46.97 -22.45 8.48
N LEU A 440 46.78 -21.47 9.38
CA LEU A 440 45.45 -21.12 9.89
C LEU A 440 44.52 -20.62 8.77
N GLU A 441 45.05 -19.86 7.82
CA GLU A 441 44.28 -19.29 6.70
C GLU A 441 43.86 -20.40 5.71
N GLU A 442 44.70 -21.42 5.52
CA GLU A 442 44.31 -22.62 4.74
C GLU A 442 43.10 -23.31 5.37
N MET A 443 43.09 -23.47 6.70
CA MET A 443 41.95 -24.08 7.41
C MET A 443 40.69 -23.23 7.26
N GLU A 444 40.79 -21.91 7.40
CA GLU A 444 39.67 -20.98 7.20
C GLU A 444 39.11 -21.06 5.77
N ILE A 445 39.98 -21.12 4.77
CA ILE A 445 39.59 -21.27 3.35
C ILE A 445 38.88 -22.60 3.09
N ARG A 446 39.37 -23.71 3.68
CA ARG A 446 38.69 -25.02 3.57
C ARG A 446 37.30 -24.97 4.21
N THR A 447 37.17 -24.39 5.41
CA THR A 447 35.88 -24.23 6.08
C THR A 447 34.92 -23.34 5.29
N GLU A 448 35.42 -22.23 4.72
CA GLU A 448 34.62 -21.36 3.86
C GLU A 448 34.14 -22.11 2.61
N HIS A 449 35.03 -22.86 1.96
CA HIS A 449 34.72 -23.66 0.78
C HIS A 449 33.66 -24.72 1.07
N GLU A 450 33.80 -25.49 2.15
CA GLU A 450 32.82 -26.51 2.56
C GLU A 450 31.44 -25.88 2.83
N LYS A 451 31.40 -24.75 3.54
CA LYS A 451 30.15 -24.03 3.84
C LYS A 451 29.47 -23.55 2.55
N LEU A 452 30.22 -22.92 1.66
CA LEU A 452 29.70 -22.40 0.38
C LEU A 452 29.27 -23.52 -0.56
N SER A 453 29.97 -24.66 -0.56
CA SER A 453 29.59 -25.85 -1.33
C SER A 453 28.26 -26.43 -0.84
N ALA A 454 28.08 -26.51 0.49
CA ALA A 454 26.81 -26.95 1.08
C ALA A 454 25.67 -25.97 0.77
N GLU A 455 25.91 -24.66 0.87
CA GLU A 455 24.95 -23.62 0.50
C GLU A 455 24.57 -23.73 -1.00
N GLN A 456 25.55 -23.90 -1.88
CA GLN A 456 25.32 -24.08 -3.33
C GLN A 456 24.42 -25.29 -3.62
N ALA A 457 24.69 -26.44 -2.97
CA ALA A 457 23.88 -27.64 -3.11
C ALA A 457 22.43 -27.42 -2.63
N GLN A 458 22.25 -26.72 -1.51
CA GLN A 458 20.92 -26.37 -0.99
C GLN A 458 20.16 -25.47 -1.97
N LEU A 459 20.79 -24.41 -2.47
CA LEU A 459 20.17 -23.45 -3.40
C LEU A 459 19.86 -24.07 -4.76
N ASN A 460 20.73 -24.93 -5.29
CA ASN A 460 20.44 -25.72 -6.49
C ASN A 460 19.25 -26.66 -6.25
N GLY A 461 19.19 -27.31 -5.08
CA GLY A 461 18.05 -28.13 -4.67
C GLY A 461 16.74 -27.35 -4.54
N LEU A 462 16.81 -26.07 -4.12
CA LEU A 462 15.66 -25.16 -4.10
C LEU A 462 15.18 -24.84 -5.52
N LEU A 463 16.09 -24.48 -6.43
CA LEU A 463 15.72 -24.18 -7.83
C LEU A 463 15.19 -25.40 -8.60
N ALA A 464 15.64 -26.60 -8.25
CA ALA A 464 15.22 -27.83 -8.91
C ALA A 464 13.84 -28.35 -8.46
N SER A 465 13.29 -27.87 -7.34
CA SER A 465 12.03 -28.38 -6.78
C SER A 465 11.00 -27.27 -6.62
N SER A 466 9.91 -27.37 -7.39
CA SER A 466 8.76 -26.45 -7.25
C SER A 466 8.14 -26.52 -5.86
N GLU A 467 8.14 -27.69 -5.22
CA GLU A 467 7.66 -27.85 -3.85
C GLU A 467 8.51 -27.04 -2.87
N ARG A 468 9.85 -27.18 -2.92
CA ARG A 468 10.75 -26.41 -2.04
C ARG A 468 10.63 -24.90 -2.27
N GLN A 469 10.39 -24.47 -3.51
CA GLN A 469 10.17 -23.06 -3.83
C GLN A 469 8.95 -22.52 -3.12
N TRP A 470 7.80 -23.20 -3.24
CA TRP A 470 6.56 -22.76 -2.60
C TRP A 470 6.61 -22.84 -1.08
N ILE A 471 7.28 -23.85 -0.51
CA ILE A 471 7.55 -23.90 0.94
C ILE A 471 8.35 -22.66 1.37
N SER A 472 9.42 -22.31 0.64
CA SER A 472 10.24 -21.14 0.96
C SER A 472 9.46 -19.82 0.82
N VAL A 473 8.61 -19.67 -0.20
CA VAL A 473 7.72 -18.51 -0.32
C VAL A 473 6.76 -18.44 0.87
N GLY A 474 6.14 -19.56 1.25
CA GLY A 474 5.25 -19.64 2.40
C GLY A 474 5.93 -19.25 3.71
N GLU A 475 7.14 -19.75 3.98
CA GLU A 475 7.94 -19.39 5.16
C GLU A 475 8.26 -17.89 5.22
N LYS A 476 8.65 -17.30 4.08
CA LYS A 476 8.89 -15.86 3.98
C LYS A 476 7.63 -15.06 4.31
N LEU A 477 6.48 -15.42 3.74
CA LEU A 477 5.21 -14.75 4.02
C LEU A 477 4.77 -14.88 5.48
N SER A 478 4.99 -16.03 6.10
CA SER A 478 4.76 -16.21 7.54
C SER A 478 5.62 -15.25 8.38
N GLY A 479 6.91 -15.09 8.05
CA GLY A 479 7.76 -14.11 8.72
C GLY A 479 7.31 -12.66 8.52
N ILE A 480 6.66 -12.33 7.39
CA ILE A 480 6.03 -11.02 7.16
C ILE A 480 4.78 -10.87 8.03
N LYS A 481 3.98 -11.93 8.18
CA LYS A 481 2.80 -11.95 9.06
C LYS A 481 3.20 -11.74 10.52
N ASP A 482 4.28 -12.36 10.99
CA ASP A 482 4.74 -12.19 12.37
C ASP A 482 5.13 -10.74 12.67
N ARG A 483 5.64 -10.02 11.66
CA ARG A 483 6.10 -8.63 11.78
C ARG A 483 4.99 -7.58 11.59
N PHE A 484 3.97 -7.87 10.79
CA PHE A 484 2.98 -6.87 10.35
C PHE A 484 1.53 -7.36 10.31
N GLY A 485 1.28 -8.60 10.70
CA GLY A 485 -0.02 -9.26 10.70
C GLY A 485 -0.88 -8.90 11.91
N SER A 486 -2.03 -9.56 12.02
CA SER A 486 -3.12 -9.20 12.93
C SER A 486 -2.77 -9.13 14.42
N ASP A 487 -1.70 -9.82 14.84
CA ASP A 487 -1.24 -9.83 16.24
C ASP A 487 -0.42 -8.59 16.62
N THR A 488 0.01 -7.80 15.64
CA THR A 488 0.75 -6.54 15.84
C THR A 488 -0.20 -5.35 16.03
N ILE A 489 0.29 -4.26 16.63
CA ILE A 489 -0.52 -3.04 16.82
C ILE A 489 -0.92 -2.46 15.46
N GLU A 490 0.02 -2.44 14.53
CA GLU A 490 -0.15 -1.95 13.17
C GLU A 490 -1.07 -2.87 12.37
N GLY A 491 -0.97 -4.18 12.55
CA GLY A 491 -1.71 -5.17 11.77
C GLY A 491 -3.08 -5.55 12.34
N ARG A 492 -3.44 -5.17 13.57
CA ARG A 492 -4.77 -5.46 14.14
C ARG A 492 -5.89 -4.88 13.28
N ARG A 493 -6.91 -5.69 12.96
CA ARG A 493 -8.11 -5.24 12.24
C ARG A 493 -8.79 -4.10 12.98
N ARG A 494 -9.15 -3.05 12.25
CA ARG A 494 -9.81 -1.84 12.76
C ARG A 494 -11.29 -1.82 12.39
N SER A 495 -11.61 -2.23 11.16
CA SER A 495 -12.99 -2.26 10.67
C SER A 495 -13.75 -3.47 11.20
N GLY A 496 -14.94 -3.23 11.77
CA GLY A 496 -15.87 -4.28 12.20
C GLY A 496 -16.89 -4.65 11.13
N PHE A 497 -17.69 -5.67 11.41
CA PHE A 497 -18.80 -6.12 10.58
C PHE A 497 -20.10 -6.06 11.38
N GLY A 498 -21.20 -5.73 10.72
CA GLY A 498 -22.53 -5.70 11.33
C GLY A 498 -23.63 -5.84 10.29
N GLU A 499 -24.87 -5.91 10.76
CA GLU A 499 -26.04 -5.93 9.89
C GLU A 499 -26.70 -4.55 9.88
N ALA A 500 -27.08 -4.07 8.70
CA ALA A 500 -27.94 -2.90 8.61
C ALA A 500 -29.38 -3.32 8.91
N PRO A 501 -30.03 -2.77 9.94
CA PRO A 501 -31.43 -3.07 10.21
C PRO A 501 -32.28 -2.62 9.01
N ILE A 502 -33.28 -3.44 8.65
CA ILE A 502 -34.29 -3.05 7.67
C ILE A 502 -35.28 -2.12 8.39
N LEU A 503 -34.86 -0.89 8.64
CA LEU A 503 -35.73 0.18 9.10
C LEU A 503 -36.28 0.89 7.85
N ASP A 504 -37.34 0.27 7.32
CA ASP A 504 -38.17 0.84 6.26
C ASP A 504 -38.84 2.09 6.82
N VAL A 505 -38.35 3.25 6.37
CA VAL A 505 -38.89 4.58 6.64
C VAL A 505 -38.68 5.02 8.10
N VAL A 506 -37.83 6.03 8.31
CA VAL A 506 -37.92 6.86 9.52
C VAL A 506 -39.31 7.46 9.48
N PRO A 507 -40.23 7.09 10.39
CA PRO A 507 -41.62 7.53 10.27
C PRO A 507 -41.63 9.05 10.22
N MET A 508 -42.35 9.67 9.26
CA MET A 508 -42.52 11.14 9.27
C MET A 508 -43.03 11.60 10.65
N GLU A 509 -43.80 10.75 11.32
CA GLU A 509 -44.29 10.92 12.69
C GLU A 509 -43.19 11.07 13.75
N ALA A 510 -42.02 10.46 13.55
CA ALA A 510 -40.84 10.65 14.41
C ALA A 510 -40.17 12.00 14.16
N MET A 511 -40.33 12.58 12.96
CA MET A 511 -39.85 13.94 12.63
C MET A 511 -40.85 15.04 13.03
N ILE A 512 -42.07 14.67 13.43
CA ILE A 512 -43.08 15.62 13.93
C ILE A 512 -42.83 15.88 15.40
N GLU A 513 -42.45 17.12 15.73
CA GLU A 513 -42.33 17.59 17.11
C GLU A 513 -43.71 17.53 17.79
N ARG A 514 -43.89 16.55 18.69
CA ARG A 514 -45.12 16.42 19.49
C ARG A 514 -45.13 17.47 20.59
N GLU A 515 -45.58 18.68 20.26
CA GLU A 515 -45.86 19.71 21.25
C GLU A 515 -47.35 19.73 21.62
N PRO A 516 -47.71 19.86 22.90
CA PRO A 516 -49.09 20.13 23.28
C PRO A 516 -49.51 21.50 22.73
N VAL A 517 -50.63 21.55 22.02
CA VAL A 517 -51.19 22.79 21.46
C VAL A 517 -52.63 22.96 21.95
N THR A 518 -52.96 24.16 22.40
CA THR A 518 -54.35 24.57 22.68
C THR A 518 -54.87 25.38 21.50
N VAL A 519 -55.94 24.92 20.87
CA VAL A 519 -56.61 25.64 19.78
C VAL A 519 -57.79 26.42 20.35
N VAL A 520 -57.77 27.74 20.20
CA VAL A 520 -58.84 28.65 20.63
C VAL A 520 -59.65 29.06 19.42
N CYS A 521 -60.96 28.78 19.45
CA CYS A 521 -61.91 29.24 18.45
C CYS A 521 -62.80 30.33 19.07
N SER A 522 -62.80 31.54 18.49
CA SER A 522 -63.70 32.59 18.92
C SER A 522 -65.12 32.37 18.38
N ARG A 523 -66.13 32.99 19.00
CA ARG A 523 -67.52 32.99 18.50
C ARG A 523 -67.67 33.58 17.09
N ARG A 524 -66.68 34.32 16.58
CA ARG A 524 -66.65 34.88 15.22
C ARG A 524 -65.84 34.01 14.23
N GLY A 525 -65.47 32.79 14.62
CA GLY A 525 -64.77 31.83 13.76
C GLY A 525 -63.25 32.04 13.66
N TRP A 526 -62.66 32.86 14.52
CA TRP A 526 -61.20 33.09 14.49
C TRP A 526 -60.49 31.97 15.23
N LEU A 527 -59.54 31.33 14.55
CA LEU A 527 -58.71 30.26 15.10
C LEU A 527 -57.34 30.80 15.51
N ARG A 528 -56.90 30.44 16.70
CA ARG A 528 -55.54 30.71 17.18
C ARG A 528 -54.97 29.45 17.86
N ALA A 529 -53.74 29.09 17.52
CA ALA A 529 -52.99 28.04 18.19
C ALA A 529 -52.06 28.66 19.26
N LEU A 530 -52.04 28.07 20.44
CA LEU A 530 -51.18 28.45 21.57
C LEU A 530 -50.36 27.23 22.02
N LYS A 531 -49.06 27.41 22.30
CA LYS A 531 -48.20 26.34 22.82
C LYS A 531 -48.58 25.99 24.26
N GLY A 532 -48.59 24.69 24.61
CA GLY A 532 -48.89 24.17 25.93
C GLY A 532 -50.36 23.80 26.17
N HIS A 533 -50.63 23.14 27.31
CA HIS A 533 -51.98 22.94 27.83
C HIS A 533 -52.44 24.20 28.57
N MET A 534 -53.10 25.10 27.85
CA MET A 534 -53.69 26.29 28.45
C MET A 534 -55.05 25.93 29.05
N ARG A 535 -55.23 26.18 30.35
CA ARG A 535 -56.56 26.09 30.96
C ARG A 535 -57.43 27.25 30.45
N PRO A 536 -58.71 27.03 30.13
CA PRO A 536 -59.60 28.12 29.74
C PRO A 536 -59.64 29.15 30.89
N ILE A 537 -59.23 30.38 30.60
CA ILE A 537 -59.45 31.51 31.51
C ILE A 537 -60.95 31.81 31.39
N ALA A 538 -61.69 31.42 32.43
CA ALA A 538 -63.09 31.81 32.57
C ALA A 538 -63.13 33.34 32.73
N TYR A 539 -63.73 34.02 31.75
CA TYR A 539 -64.14 35.42 31.87
C TYR A 539 -65.57 35.49 32.36
#